data_AF-A0A0G0N1C2-F1
#
_entry.id   AF-A0A0G0N1C2-F1
#
_cell.length_a   1.000
_cell.length_b   1.000
_cell.length_c   1.000
_cell.angle_alpha   90.00
_cell.angle_beta   90.00
_cell.angle_gamma   90.00
#
_symmetry.space_group_name_H-M   'P 1'
#
loop_
_entity.id
_entity.type
_entity.pdbx_description
1 polymer ?
#
loop_
_entity_poly.entity_id
_entity_poly.type
_entity_poly.pdbx_seq_one_letter_code
_entity_poly.pdbx_strand_id
1 'polypeptide(L)'
;MTNEKPSIKIAVMFMGKPGAGKGTQADSLVEKYGLMHFNTGDEIRHRVYSPQNEEDEKECELYNSGQLNSFPWVAKLVMEGSHKYFERGKGLVFSGSPRSLYEAEILIPQLISDYGKGSVVVILLDVDDEDSVIRNSKRITCDKCGFTMGLTQAMEDGIEPTPTQCPKCGGMLIKRVLDSEEKIRNDLKVLEIVSPMAEGLERKD
;
A
#
# COMPACT_ATOMS: atom_id res chain seq x y z
N MET A 1 15.49 14.45 27.75
CA MET A 1 16.15 13.39 26.98
C MET A 1 15.23 13.07 25.83
N THR A 2 15.59 13.46 24.60
CA THR A 2 14.78 13.18 23.42
C THR A 2 14.81 11.67 23.18
N ASN A 3 13.67 11.00 23.28
CA ASN A 3 13.48 9.60 22.88
C ASN A 3 13.53 9.50 21.34
N GLU A 4 14.64 9.89 20.72
CA GLU A 4 14.85 9.61 19.30
C GLU A 4 15.13 8.12 19.15
N LYS A 5 14.14 7.39 18.64
CA LYS A 5 14.32 6.00 18.23
C LYS A 5 15.47 5.94 17.23
N PRO A 6 16.37 4.95 17.31
CA PRO A 6 17.45 4.80 16.35
C PRO A 6 16.88 4.73 14.92
N SER A 7 17.40 5.56 14.02
CA SER A 7 16.96 5.57 12.61
C SER A 7 17.42 4.27 11.94
N ILE A 8 16.51 3.32 11.79
CA ILE A 8 16.76 2.06 11.09
C ILE A 8 16.70 2.35 9.58
N LYS A 9 17.83 2.21 8.88
CA LYS A 9 17.89 2.32 7.42
C LYS A 9 17.57 0.96 6.80
N ILE A 10 16.28 0.70 6.62
CA ILE A 10 15.74 -0.52 6.02
C ILE A 10 14.59 -0.15 5.08
N ALA A 11 14.40 -0.93 4.02
CA ALA A 11 13.23 -0.88 3.15
C ALA A 11 12.45 -2.19 3.27
N VAL A 12 11.21 -2.12 3.76
CA VAL A 12 10.34 -3.29 3.94
C VAL A 12 9.16 -3.18 2.99
N MET A 13 8.90 -4.20 2.17
CA MET A 13 7.79 -4.22 1.23
C MET A 13 6.78 -5.28 1.62
N PHE A 14 5.53 -4.88 1.87
CA PHE A 14 4.44 -5.84 2.04
C PHE A 14 3.78 -6.15 0.70
N MET A 15 3.85 -7.41 0.31
CA MET A 15 3.13 -8.01 -0.82
C MET A 15 2.00 -8.90 -0.31
N GLY A 16 1.04 -9.22 -1.16
CA GLY A 16 -0.11 -10.06 -0.79
C GLY A 16 -1.42 -9.56 -1.38
N LYS A 17 -2.47 -10.37 -1.24
CA LYS A 17 -3.79 -10.11 -1.85
C LYS A 17 -4.43 -8.83 -1.31
N PRO A 18 -5.35 -8.18 -2.05
CA PRO A 18 -6.18 -7.11 -1.49
C PRO A 18 -6.82 -7.58 -0.18
N GLY A 19 -6.86 -6.76 0.87
CA GLY A 19 -7.44 -7.19 2.15
C GLY A 19 -6.57 -8.14 3.00
N ALA A 20 -5.35 -8.50 2.56
CA ALA A 20 -4.40 -9.29 3.35
C ALA A 20 -3.84 -8.58 4.60
N GLY A 21 -4.17 -7.30 4.83
CA GLY A 21 -3.72 -6.55 6.01
C GLY A 21 -2.38 -5.81 5.84
N LYS A 22 -1.87 -5.66 4.60
CA LYS A 22 -0.60 -4.99 4.29
C LYS A 22 -0.45 -3.60 4.96
N GLY A 23 -1.47 -2.76 4.85
CA GLY A 23 -1.46 -1.42 5.45
C GLY A 23 -1.40 -1.46 6.97
N THR A 24 -2.15 -2.36 7.61
CA THR A 24 -2.13 -2.57 9.06
C THR A 24 -0.75 -3.00 9.57
N GLN A 25 -0.10 -3.92 8.83
CA GLN A 25 1.26 -4.34 9.18
C GLN A 25 2.29 -3.22 8.94
N ALA A 26 2.11 -2.41 7.90
CA ALA A 26 2.94 -1.23 7.65
C ALA A 26 2.82 -0.19 8.78
N ASP A 27 1.60 0.18 9.18
CA ASP A 27 1.33 1.07 10.32
C ASP A 27 2.01 0.53 11.61
N SER A 28 1.96 -0.78 11.83
CA SER A 28 2.62 -1.41 12.98
C SER A 28 4.15 -1.25 12.95
N LEU A 29 4.78 -1.35 11.77
CA LEU A 29 6.23 -1.11 11.63
C LEU A 29 6.59 0.37 11.80
N VAL A 30 5.74 1.28 11.33
CA VAL A 30 5.90 2.73 11.55
C VAL A 30 5.90 3.02 13.05
N GLU A 31 4.88 2.56 13.77
CA GLU A 31 4.75 2.81 15.21
C GLU A 31 5.91 2.20 16.00
N LYS A 32 6.29 0.96 15.68
CA LYS A 32 7.33 0.24 16.43
C LYS A 32 8.73 0.78 16.15
N TYR A 33 9.07 0.94 14.88
CA TYR A 33 10.45 1.19 14.43
C TYR A 33 10.69 2.60 13.89
N GLY A 34 9.67 3.45 13.81
CA GLY A 34 9.82 4.82 13.31
C GLY A 34 10.10 4.90 11.82
N LEU A 35 9.70 3.89 11.04
CA LEU A 35 9.82 3.89 9.58
C LEU A 35 8.84 4.90 8.97
N MET A 36 9.16 5.39 7.77
CA MET A 36 8.22 6.17 6.96
C MET A 36 7.33 5.21 6.17
N HIS A 37 6.02 5.44 6.25
CA HIS A 37 5.05 4.68 5.47
C HIS A 37 4.96 5.23 4.06
N PHE A 38 5.41 4.45 3.08
CA PHE A 38 5.16 4.71 1.68
C PHE A 38 3.88 3.98 1.25
N ASN A 39 2.73 4.64 1.39
CA ASN A 39 1.47 4.13 0.88
C ASN A 39 1.26 4.58 -0.56
N THR A 40 1.53 3.68 -1.51
CA THR A 40 1.43 3.97 -2.95
C THR A 40 0.05 4.51 -3.34
N GLY A 41 -1.04 4.05 -2.70
CA GLY A 41 -2.37 4.58 -2.99
C GLY A 41 -2.54 6.05 -2.61
N ASP A 42 -1.96 6.45 -1.47
CA ASP A 42 -2.01 7.83 -1.00
C ASP A 42 -1.08 8.72 -1.83
N GLU A 43 0.11 8.22 -2.21
CA GLU A 43 1.03 8.95 -3.09
C GLU A 43 0.41 9.19 -4.48
N ILE A 44 -0.25 8.18 -5.06
CA ILE A 44 -1.03 8.34 -6.29
C ILE A 44 -2.11 9.41 -6.10
N ARG A 45 -2.89 9.32 -5.02
CA ARG A 45 -3.95 10.29 -4.72
C ARG A 45 -3.39 11.71 -4.60
N HIS A 46 -2.31 11.90 -3.85
CA HIS A 46 -1.66 13.20 -3.69
C HIS A 46 -1.13 13.74 -5.01
N ARG A 47 -0.57 12.89 -5.87
CA ARG A 47 -0.07 13.28 -7.19
C ARG A 47 -1.22 13.70 -8.12
N VAL A 48 -2.30 12.92 -8.17
CA VAL A 48 -3.48 13.19 -9.00
C VAL A 48 -4.17 14.49 -8.59
N TYR A 49 -4.24 14.81 -7.30
CA TYR A 49 -4.84 16.07 -6.81
C TYR A 49 -3.83 17.21 -6.63
N SER A 50 -2.57 17.02 -7.04
CA SER A 50 -1.56 18.09 -7.00
C SER A 50 -1.85 19.11 -8.10
N PRO A 51 -1.67 20.42 -7.85
CA PRO A 51 -1.77 21.45 -8.89
C PRO A 51 -0.77 21.29 -10.04
N GLN A 52 0.21 20.40 -9.92
CA GLN A 52 1.33 20.20 -10.86
C GLN A 52 1.13 18.94 -11.73
N ASN A 53 -0.11 18.52 -11.95
CA ASN A 53 -0.47 17.27 -12.64
C ASN A 53 -0.73 17.44 -14.15
N GLU A 54 -0.37 18.58 -14.76
CA GLU A 54 -0.62 18.85 -16.20
C GLU A 54 0.00 17.77 -17.12
N GLU A 55 1.11 17.15 -16.71
CA GLU A 55 1.73 16.04 -17.46
C GLU A 55 1.08 14.67 -17.19
N ASP A 56 0.18 14.59 -16.20
CA ASP A 56 -0.43 13.37 -15.66
C ASP A 56 -1.94 13.28 -15.99
N GLU A 57 -2.46 14.05 -16.96
CA GLU A 57 -3.89 14.12 -17.29
C GLU A 57 -4.55 12.75 -17.47
N LYS A 58 -3.93 11.88 -18.29
CA LYS A 58 -4.43 10.51 -18.53
C LYS A 58 -4.48 9.67 -17.25
N GLU A 59 -3.51 9.84 -16.37
CA GLU A 59 -3.45 9.12 -15.10
C GLU A 59 -4.50 9.62 -14.12
N CYS A 60 -4.79 10.93 -14.16
CA CYS A 60 -5.90 11.52 -13.41
C CYS A 60 -7.25 10.97 -13.91
N GLU A 61 -7.45 10.82 -15.21
CA GLU A 61 -8.65 10.20 -15.79
C GLU A 61 -8.82 8.73 -15.37
N LEU A 62 -7.74 7.94 -15.42
CA LEU A 62 -7.75 6.55 -14.95
C LEU A 62 -8.13 6.46 -13.47
N TYR A 63 -7.52 7.29 -12.63
CA TYR A 63 -7.83 7.32 -11.19
C TYR A 63 -9.30 7.68 -10.94
N ASN A 64 -9.79 8.75 -11.57
CA ASN A 64 -11.17 9.24 -11.39
C ASN A 64 -12.22 8.27 -11.95
N SER A 65 -11.88 7.50 -12.98
CA SER A 65 -12.75 6.42 -13.51
C SER A 65 -12.66 5.11 -12.71
N GLY A 66 -11.84 5.07 -11.66
CA GLY A 66 -11.67 3.90 -10.80
C GLY A 66 -10.95 2.75 -11.50
N GLN A 67 -10.10 3.07 -12.48
CA GLN A 67 -9.15 2.16 -13.14
C GLN A 67 -7.77 2.27 -12.48
N LEU A 68 -6.92 1.27 -12.69
CA LEU A 68 -5.53 1.34 -12.24
C LEU A 68 -4.75 2.31 -13.13
N ASN A 69 -3.95 3.16 -12.50
CA ASN A 69 -2.92 3.95 -13.17
C ASN A 69 -1.91 3.05 -13.89
N SER A 70 -1.26 3.58 -14.92
CA SER A 70 -0.33 2.78 -15.72
C SER A 70 0.89 2.35 -14.88
N PHE A 71 1.32 1.09 -15.07
CA PHE A 71 2.46 0.56 -14.33
C PHE A 71 3.75 1.38 -14.48
N PRO A 72 4.10 1.90 -15.67
CA PRO A 72 5.28 2.76 -15.81
C PRO A 72 5.20 4.05 -14.99
N TRP A 73 4.01 4.66 -14.94
CA TRP A 73 3.80 5.88 -14.19
C TRP A 73 3.88 5.64 -12.67
N VAL A 74 3.24 4.57 -12.18
CA VAL A 74 3.31 4.17 -10.76
C VAL A 74 4.75 3.84 -10.37
N ALA A 75 5.49 3.11 -11.20
CA ALA A 75 6.90 2.79 -10.93
C ALA A 75 7.76 4.06 -10.81
N LYS A 76 7.61 5.03 -11.72
CA LYS A 76 8.30 6.32 -11.64
C LYS A 76 7.97 7.05 -10.33
N LEU A 77 6.69 7.16 -9.99
CA LEU A 77 6.23 7.82 -8.76
C LEU A 77 6.85 7.19 -7.50
N VAL A 78 6.85 5.86 -7.43
CA VAL A 78 7.36 5.10 -6.28
C VAL A 78 8.88 5.23 -6.16
N MET A 79 9.61 5.17 -7.28
CA MET A 79 11.06 5.37 -7.28
C MET A 79 11.45 6.78 -6.81
N GLU A 80 10.85 7.81 -7.39
CA GLU A 80 11.15 9.20 -7.02
C GLU A 80 10.79 9.49 -5.56
N GLY A 81 9.64 8.99 -5.10
CA GLY A 81 9.20 9.17 -3.73
C GLY A 81 10.10 8.43 -2.72
N SER A 82 10.41 7.17 -2.97
CA SER A 82 11.27 6.36 -2.08
C SER A 82 12.69 6.90 -1.99
N HIS A 83 13.27 7.36 -3.11
CA HIS A 83 14.60 7.94 -3.12
C HIS A 83 14.66 9.25 -2.31
N LYS A 84 13.65 10.12 -2.42
CA LYS A 84 13.56 11.35 -1.59
C LYS A 84 13.55 11.05 -0.10
N TYR A 85 12.89 9.97 0.34
CA TYR A 85 12.91 9.56 1.75
C TYR A 85 14.27 8.98 2.15
N PHE A 86 14.91 8.23 1.25
CA PHE A 86 16.25 7.72 1.45
C PHE A 86 17.28 8.85 1.64
N GLU A 87 17.26 9.88 0.79
CA GLU A 87 18.15 11.05 0.91
C GLU A 87 17.98 11.77 2.26
N ARG A 88 16.78 11.72 2.84
CA ARG A 88 16.47 12.23 4.19
C ARG A 88 16.88 11.28 5.32
N GLY A 89 17.57 10.18 5.01
CA GLY A 89 18.08 9.19 5.94
C GLY A 89 17.00 8.36 6.64
N LYS A 90 15.82 8.22 6.04
CA LYS A 90 14.68 7.49 6.62
C LYS A 90 14.63 6.05 6.14
N GLY A 91 14.26 5.13 7.02
CA GLY A 91 13.79 3.80 6.62
C GLY A 91 12.37 3.85 6.09
N LEU A 92 12.02 2.87 5.25
CA LEU A 92 10.74 2.80 4.55
C LEU A 92 10.00 1.50 4.83
N VAL A 93 8.68 1.62 4.88
CA VAL A 93 7.78 0.49 4.72
C VAL A 93 6.77 0.79 3.63
N PHE A 94 6.69 -0.08 2.64
CA PHE A 94 5.82 0.05 1.48
C PHE A 94 4.54 -0.75 1.69
N SER A 95 3.40 -0.12 1.40
CA SER A 95 2.12 -0.82 1.26
C SER A 95 1.53 -0.59 -0.12
N GLY A 96 1.37 -1.68 -0.86
CA GLY A 96 0.81 -1.61 -2.21
C GLY A 96 1.83 -1.24 -3.28
N SER A 97 3.12 -1.50 -3.05
CA SER A 97 4.15 -1.59 -4.09
C SER A 97 5.12 -2.71 -3.71
N PRO A 98 5.64 -3.47 -4.69
CA PRO A 98 5.32 -3.39 -6.11
C PRO A 98 3.92 -3.95 -6.45
N ARG A 99 3.27 -3.41 -7.49
CA ARG A 99 1.99 -3.89 -8.05
C ARG A 99 2.14 -4.60 -9.40
N SER A 100 3.34 -4.66 -9.94
CA SER A 100 3.62 -5.35 -11.20
C SER A 100 5.06 -5.86 -11.22
N LEU A 101 5.34 -6.84 -12.09
CA LEU A 101 6.69 -7.32 -12.37
C LEU A 101 7.59 -6.16 -12.84
N TYR A 102 7.07 -5.32 -13.74
CA TYR A 102 7.78 -4.12 -14.23
C TYR A 102 8.22 -3.19 -13.10
N GLU A 103 7.32 -2.90 -12.15
CA GLU A 103 7.66 -2.05 -11.01
C GLU A 103 8.73 -2.70 -10.14
N ALA A 104 8.60 -4.00 -9.85
CA ALA A 104 9.53 -4.72 -9.00
C ALA A 104 10.93 -4.83 -9.62
N GLU A 105 11.03 -5.07 -10.94
CA GLU A 105 12.31 -5.16 -11.68
C GLU A 105 13.13 -3.86 -11.61
N ILE A 106 12.49 -2.72 -11.38
CA ILE A 106 13.16 -1.42 -11.34
C ILE A 106 13.30 -0.93 -9.89
N LEU A 107 12.26 -1.10 -9.07
CA LEU A 107 12.24 -0.62 -7.68
C LEU A 107 13.21 -1.40 -6.79
N ILE A 108 13.27 -2.73 -6.91
CA ILE A 108 14.12 -3.55 -6.02
C ILE A 108 15.60 -3.21 -6.19
N PRO A 109 16.18 -3.13 -7.42
CA PRO A 109 17.56 -2.72 -7.60
C PRO A 109 17.86 -1.32 -7.03
N GLN A 110 16.94 -0.37 -7.20
CA GLN A 110 17.08 0.98 -6.63
C GLN A 110 17.14 0.92 -5.10
N LEU A 111 16.22 0.19 -4.45
CA LEU A 111 16.22 0.03 -3.00
C LEU A 111 17.46 -0.70 -2.48
N ILE A 112 17.99 -1.67 -3.23
CA ILE A 112 19.25 -2.35 -2.89
C ILE A 112 20.43 -1.36 -2.98
N SER A 113 20.44 -0.48 -3.98
CA SER A 113 21.45 0.57 -4.12
C SER A 113 21.39 1.58 -2.96
N ASP A 114 20.18 1.98 -2.57
CA ASP A 114 19.95 2.98 -1.52
C ASP A 114 20.22 2.40 -0.12
N TYR A 115 19.61 1.26 0.22
CA TYR A 115 19.61 0.71 1.59
C TYR A 115 20.64 -0.41 1.81
N GLY A 116 21.15 -1.01 0.74
CA GLY A 116 21.98 -2.21 0.77
C GLY A 116 21.16 -3.50 0.73
N LYS A 117 21.70 -4.54 0.08
CA LYS A 117 21.01 -5.84 -0.13
C LYS A 117 20.48 -6.47 1.16
N GLY A 118 21.23 -6.37 2.26
CA GLY A 118 20.84 -6.92 3.57
C GLY A 118 19.74 -6.13 4.29
N SER A 119 19.35 -4.97 3.76
CA SER A 119 18.40 -4.03 4.35
C SER A 119 17.15 -3.86 3.49
N VAL A 120 16.95 -4.72 2.48
CA VAL A 120 15.72 -4.78 1.69
C VAL A 120 15.00 -6.07 2.05
N VAL A 121 13.77 -5.96 2.55
CA VAL A 121 12.97 -7.09 3.01
C VAL A 121 11.65 -7.10 2.28
N VAL A 122 11.25 -8.25 1.76
CA VAL A 122 9.94 -8.46 1.14
C VAL A 122 9.17 -9.45 2.00
N ILE A 123 7.95 -9.08 2.37
CA ILE A 123 7.07 -9.90 3.20
C ILE A 123 5.81 -10.17 2.40
N LEU A 124 5.59 -11.43 2.06
CA LEU A 124 4.34 -11.89 1.45
C LEU A 124 3.33 -12.20 2.56
N LEU A 125 2.19 -11.51 2.55
CA LEU A 125 1.03 -11.84 3.34
C LEU A 125 0.12 -12.74 2.50
N ASP A 126 0.28 -14.04 2.69
CA ASP A 126 -0.55 -15.05 2.04
C ASP A 126 -1.85 -15.27 2.82
N VAL A 127 -2.95 -15.18 2.09
CA VAL A 127 -4.32 -15.33 2.61
C VAL A 127 -5.16 -16.02 1.55
N ASP A 128 -6.21 -16.73 1.94
CA ASP A 128 -7.08 -17.39 0.96
C ASP A 128 -7.87 -16.36 0.12
N ASP A 129 -8.27 -16.76 -1.09
CA ASP A 129 -9.02 -15.90 -2.00
C ASP A 129 -10.38 -15.51 -1.42
N GLU A 130 -11.07 -16.47 -0.82
CA GLU A 130 -12.35 -16.25 -0.13
C GLU A 130 -12.19 -15.25 1.02
N ASP A 131 -11.13 -15.40 1.80
CA ASP A 131 -10.79 -14.51 2.90
C ASP A 131 -10.51 -13.08 2.40
N SER A 132 -9.77 -12.96 1.30
CA SER A 132 -9.55 -11.69 0.60
C SER A 132 -10.89 -11.07 0.20
N VAL A 133 -11.76 -11.80 -0.51
CA VAL A 133 -13.06 -11.29 -0.97
C VAL A 133 -13.92 -10.82 0.21
N ILE A 134 -14.05 -11.63 1.26
CA ILE A 134 -14.83 -11.30 2.47
C ILE A 134 -14.27 -10.06 3.17
N ARG A 135 -12.95 -9.96 3.34
CA ARG A 135 -12.34 -8.82 4.03
C ARG A 135 -12.54 -7.51 3.25
N ASN A 136 -12.45 -7.55 1.92
CA ASN A 136 -12.67 -6.36 1.10
C ASN A 136 -14.17 -6.00 1.04
N SER A 137 -15.10 -6.97 1.03
CA SER A 137 -16.55 -6.67 1.03
C SER A 137 -17.02 -5.97 2.31
N LYS A 138 -16.35 -6.25 3.43
CA LYS A 138 -16.57 -5.62 4.74
C LYS A 138 -15.75 -4.36 4.96
N ARG A 139 -14.91 -3.93 4.01
CA ARG A 139 -14.03 -2.77 4.20
C ARG A 139 -14.78 -1.45 4.06
N ILE A 140 -14.55 -0.57 5.02
CA ILE A 140 -14.90 0.85 4.95
C ILE A 140 -13.64 1.70 4.98
N THR A 141 -13.64 2.78 4.20
CA THR A 141 -12.51 3.67 4.00
C THR A 141 -12.92 5.11 4.28
N CYS A 142 -12.05 5.88 4.94
CA CYS A 142 -12.25 7.30 5.10
C CYS A 142 -12.04 8.04 3.77
N ASP A 143 -13.05 8.80 3.36
CA ASP A 143 -13.02 9.64 2.16
C ASP A 143 -11.89 10.68 2.18
N LYS A 144 -11.49 11.15 3.35
CA LYS A 144 -10.51 12.22 3.54
C LYS A 144 -9.07 11.71 3.67
N CYS A 145 -8.82 10.80 4.60
CA CYS A 145 -7.44 10.39 4.95
C CYS A 145 -7.07 8.96 4.52
N GLY A 146 -7.96 8.23 3.87
CA GLY A 146 -7.67 6.88 3.41
C GLY A 146 -7.59 5.80 4.49
N PHE A 147 -7.80 6.15 5.78
CA PHE A 147 -7.91 5.17 6.87
C PHE A 147 -8.90 4.06 6.50
N THR A 148 -8.51 2.80 6.72
CA THR A 148 -9.37 1.64 6.42
C THR A 148 -9.64 0.83 7.68
N MET A 149 -10.85 0.29 7.78
CA MET A 149 -11.22 -0.72 8.77
C MET A 149 -12.25 -1.70 8.19
N GLY A 150 -12.42 -2.85 8.84
CA GLY A 150 -13.46 -3.82 8.49
C GLY A 150 -14.68 -3.69 9.40
N LEU A 151 -15.86 -3.95 8.85
CA LEU A 151 -17.08 -4.17 9.65
C LEU A 151 -16.95 -5.48 10.43
N THR A 152 -17.29 -5.44 11.71
CA THR A 152 -17.39 -6.65 12.55
C THR A 152 -18.74 -7.33 12.33
N GLN A 153 -18.83 -8.61 12.66
CA GLN A 153 -20.10 -9.33 12.60
C GLN A 153 -21.17 -8.66 13.49
N ALA A 154 -20.78 -8.19 14.67
CA ALA A 154 -21.67 -7.45 15.56
C ALA A 154 -22.21 -6.15 14.94
N MET A 155 -21.41 -5.46 14.12
CA MET A 155 -21.86 -4.27 13.37
C MET A 155 -22.84 -4.64 12.25
N GLU A 156 -22.60 -5.75 11.54
CA GLU A 156 -23.48 -6.22 10.46
C GLU A 156 -24.82 -6.72 11.00
N ASP A 157 -24.81 -7.38 12.15
CA ASP A 157 -26.01 -7.87 12.84
C ASP A 157 -26.79 -6.73 13.55
N GLY A 158 -26.28 -5.49 13.52
CA GLY A 158 -26.88 -4.33 14.18
C GLY A 158 -26.77 -4.34 15.71
N ILE A 159 -25.93 -5.20 16.27
CA ILE A 159 -25.62 -5.29 17.70
C ILE A 159 -24.77 -4.09 18.12
N GLU A 160 -23.81 -3.70 17.27
CA GLU A 160 -22.97 -2.51 17.45
C GLU A 160 -23.25 -1.48 16.34
N PRO A 161 -23.19 -0.18 16.64
CA PRO A 161 -23.38 0.84 15.62
C PRO A 161 -22.22 0.82 14.63
N THR A 162 -22.53 0.81 13.33
CA THR A 162 -21.52 1.02 12.29
C THR A 162 -21.00 2.46 12.36
N PRO A 163 -19.68 2.68 12.48
CA PRO A 163 -19.15 4.03 12.55
C PRO A 163 -19.32 4.75 11.21
N THR A 164 -19.83 5.98 11.26
CA THR A 164 -20.00 6.85 10.09
C THR A 164 -18.84 7.84 9.94
N GLN A 165 -18.06 8.06 11.01
CA GLN A 165 -16.96 9.01 11.06
C GLN A 165 -15.63 8.32 11.34
N CYS A 166 -14.58 8.80 10.69
CA CYS A 166 -13.24 8.28 10.79
C CYS A 166 -12.63 8.58 12.18
N PRO A 167 -12.13 7.56 12.90
CA PRO A 167 -11.52 7.76 14.21
C PRO A 167 -10.19 8.53 14.15
N LYS A 168 -9.53 8.60 12.98
CA LYS A 168 -8.27 9.33 12.80
C LYS A 168 -8.45 10.82 12.48
N CYS A 169 -9.47 11.20 11.70
CA CYS A 169 -9.58 12.57 11.18
C CYS A 169 -11.00 13.18 11.13
N GLY A 170 -12.02 12.42 11.55
CA GLY A 170 -13.42 12.86 11.52
C GLY A 170 -14.08 12.91 10.13
N GLY A 171 -13.38 12.51 9.06
CA GLY A 171 -13.97 12.38 7.72
C GLY A 171 -15.04 11.28 7.64
N MET A 172 -15.78 11.19 6.53
CA MET A 172 -16.83 10.19 6.40
C MET A 172 -16.23 8.81 6.07
N LEU A 173 -16.77 7.77 6.71
CA LEU A 173 -16.46 6.39 6.36
C LEU A 173 -17.44 5.93 5.27
N ILE A 174 -16.88 5.52 4.13
CA ILE A 174 -17.62 5.09 2.95
C ILE A 174 -17.16 3.70 2.51
N LYS A 175 -18.01 2.98 1.77
CA LYS A 175 -17.55 1.79 1.04
C LYS A 175 -16.56 2.20 -0.04
N ARG A 176 -15.48 1.44 -0.19
CA ARG A 176 -14.44 1.76 -1.18
C ARG A 176 -14.91 1.35 -2.57
N VAL A 177 -14.78 2.26 -3.53
CA VAL A 177 -15.24 2.10 -4.92
C VAL A 177 -14.54 0.95 -5.67
N LEU A 178 -13.33 0.59 -5.26
CA LEU A 178 -12.52 -0.45 -5.90
C LEU A 178 -12.81 -1.87 -5.38
N ASP A 179 -13.72 -2.03 -4.41
CA ASP A 179 -13.91 -3.31 -3.69
C ASP A 179 -15.07 -4.14 -4.26
N SER A 180 -15.37 -3.99 -5.56
CA SER A 180 -16.28 -4.93 -6.21
C SER A 180 -15.61 -6.29 -6.37
N GLU A 181 -16.39 -7.37 -6.28
CA GLU A 181 -15.86 -8.73 -6.39
C GLU A 181 -15.08 -8.94 -7.70
N GLU A 182 -15.62 -8.44 -8.82
CA GLU A 182 -14.95 -8.49 -10.11
C GLU A 182 -13.57 -7.82 -10.09
N LYS A 183 -13.47 -6.64 -9.47
CA LYS A 183 -12.20 -5.89 -9.36
C LYS A 183 -11.22 -6.63 -8.46
N ILE A 184 -11.67 -7.14 -7.32
CA ILE A 184 -10.84 -7.92 -6.40
C ILE A 184 -10.28 -9.16 -7.12
N ARG A 185 -11.11 -9.88 -7.88
CA ARG A 185 -10.65 -11.05 -8.65
C ARG A 185 -9.65 -10.69 -9.76
N ASN A 186 -9.78 -9.52 -10.38
CA ASN A 186 -8.77 -9.05 -11.32
C ASN A 186 -7.44 -8.69 -10.62
N ASP A 187 -7.50 -8.06 -9.44
CA ASP A 187 -6.32 -7.75 -8.63
C ASP A 187 -5.61 -9.02 -8.11
N LEU A 188 -6.35 -10.10 -7.84
CA LEU A 188 -5.78 -11.39 -7.46
C LEU A 188 -4.86 -11.96 -8.55
N LYS A 189 -5.26 -11.89 -9.83
CA LYS A 189 -4.44 -12.35 -10.97
C LYS A 189 -3.14 -11.57 -11.10
N VAL A 190 -3.16 -10.27 -10.78
CA VAL A 190 -1.95 -9.45 -10.80
C VAL A 190 -0.95 -9.96 -9.75
N LEU A 191 -1.43 -10.37 -8.56
CA LEU A 191 -0.54 -10.88 -7.52
C LEU A 191 0.12 -12.21 -7.90
N GLU A 192 -0.58 -13.13 -8.56
CA GLU A 192 -0.01 -14.42 -9.03
C GLU A 192 1.20 -14.21 -9.96
N ILE A 193 1.24 -13.09 -10.68
CA ILE A 193 2.35 -12.75 -11.58
C ILE A 193 3.56 -12.22 -10.80
N VAL A 194 3.32 -11.51 -9.69
CA VAL A 194 4.39 -10.85 -8.92
C VAL A 194 4.89 -11.70 -7.75
N SER A 195 4.09 -12.65 -7.24
CA SER A 195 4.47 -13.50 -6.11
C SER A 195 5.74 -14.34 -6.31
N PRO A 196 6.05 -14.89 -7.51
CA PRO A 196 7.30 -15.63 -7.72
C PRO A 196 8.56 -14.78 -7.53
N MET A 197 8.44 -13.45 -7.59
CA MET A 197 9.56 -12.55 -7.29
C MET A 197 9.90 -12.49 -5.81
N ALA A 198 8.89 -12.58 -4.93
CA ALA A 198 9.11 -12.62 -3.50
C ALA A 198 9.86 -13.90 -3.11
N GLU A 199 9.50 -15.03 -3.75
CA GLU A 199 10.21 -16.31 -3.62
C GLU A 199 11.65 -16.22 -4.16
N GLY A 200 11.88 -15.51 -5.27
CA GLY A 200 13.22 -15.28 -5.83
C GLY A 200 14.15 -14.40 -4.96
N LEU A 201 13.59 -13.67 -3.99
CA LEU A 201 14.32 -12.86 -3.01
C LEU A 201 14.59 -13.60 -1.70
N GLU A 202 14.09 -14.83 -1.54
CA GLU A 202 14.47 -15.68 -0.42
C GLU A 202 16.01 -15.81 -0.39
N ARG A 203 16.57 -15.71 0.82
CA ARG A 203 18.02 -15.79 1.03
C ARG A 203 18.52 -17.10 0.41
N LYS A 204 19.15 -17.00 -0.75
CA LYS A 204 20.21 -17.92 -1.13
C LYS A 204 21.40 -17.56 -0.26
N ASP A 205 21.55 -18.30 0.82
CA ASP A 205 22.74 -18.30 1.67
C ASP A 205 24.02 -18.50 0.83
#